data_AF-A0A956I2G3-F1
#
_entry.id   AF-A0A956I2G3-F1
#
_cell.length_a   1.000
_cell.length_b   1.000
_cell.length_c   1.000
_cell.angle_alpha   90.00
_cell.angle_beta   90.00
_cell.angle_gamma   90.00
#
_symmetry.space_group_name_H-M   'P 1'
#
loop_
_entity.id
_entity.type
_entity.pdbx_description
1 polymer ?
#
loop_
_entity_poly.entity_id
_entity_poly.type
_entity_poly.pdbx_seq_one_letter_code
_entity_poly.pdbx_strand_id
1 'polypeptide(L)'
;MDLIARLVVALLLVVAAGCERPDLTTGAECSLNSDCGSPLVCGLERCRRQCVDSRDCGAGLRCLLVGGGGACQLPQEVACSLTSECTRGLVCRFGTC
;
A
#
# COMPACT_ATOMS: atom_id res chain seq x y z
N MET A 1 -45.91 -18.56 7.73
CA MET A 1 -44.42 -18.63 7.71
C MET A 1 -43.97 -18.29 6.30
N ASP A 2 -44.07 -16.99 6.03
CA ASP A 2 -44.44 -16.45 4.75
C ASP A 2 -43.25 -16.35 3.80
N LEU A 3 -43.46 -16.67 2.52
CA LEU A 3 -42.45 -16.57 1.45
C LEU A 3 -41.76 -15.20 1.44
N ILE A 4 -42.53 -14.16 1.78
CA ILE A 4 -42.09 -12.78 1.95
C ILE A 4 -41.04 -12.66 3.06
N ALA A 5 -41.24 -13.30 4.21
CA ALA A 5 -40.28 -13.28 5.31
C ALA A 5 -38.96 -13.96 4.93
N ARG A 6 -39.01 -15.02 4.12
CA ARG A 6 -37.80 -15.69 3.60
C ARG A 6 -37.03 -14.81 2.61
N LEU A 7 -37.73 -14.11 1.71
CA LEU A 7 -37.13 -13.17 0.77
C LEU A 7 -36.48 -11.98 1.48
N VAL A 8 -37.13 -11.44 2.50
CA VAL A 8 -36.59 -10.32 3.30
C VAL A 8 -35.32 -10.76 4.06
N VAL A 9 -35.32 -11.93 4.69
CA VAL A 9 -34.14 -12.46 5.39
C VAL A 9 -32.99 -12.73 4.41
N ALA A 10 -33.27 -13.30 3.25
CA ALA A 10 -32.25 -13.55 2.22
C ALA A 10 -31.63 -12.24 1.71
N LEU A 11 -32.45 -11.21 1.47
CA LEU A 11 -31.97 -9.90 1.02
C LEU A 11 -31.11 -9.22 2.08
N LEU A 12 -31.49 -9.31 3.36
CA LEU A 12 -30.72 -8.75 4.48
C LEU A 12 -29.35 -9.42 4.64
N LEU A 13 -29.23 -10.72 4.40
CA LEU A 13 -27.96 -11.45 4.48
C LEU A 13 -26.97 -11.06 3.37
N VAL A 14 -27.45 -10.70 2.17
CA VAL A 14 -26.59 -10.29 1.05
C VAL A 14 -25.95 -8.91 1.28
N VAL A 15 -26.65 -8.00 1.97
CA VAL A 15 -26.15 -6.64 2.26
C VAL A 15 -25.03 -6.65 3.31
N ALA A 16 -25.00 -7.64 4.21
CA ALA A 16 -24.03 -7.71 5.29
C ALA A 16 -22.62 -8.17 4.86
N ALA A 17 -22.46 -8.74 3.67
CA ALA A 17 -21.18 -9.29 3.20
C ALA A 17 -20.27 -8.26 2.48
N GLY A 18 -20.65 -6.98 2.46
CA GLY A 18 -20.15 -6.00 1.48
C GLY A 18 -18.93 -5.14 1.85
N CYS A 19 -18.19 -5.41 2.94
CA CYS A 19 -17.13 -4.48 3.39
C CYS A 19 -15.80 -5.13 3.83
N GLU A 20 -15.40 -6.27 3.26
CA GLU A 20 -14.04 -6.79 3.50
C GLU A 20 -13.13 -6.39 2.33
N ARG A 21 -12.29 -5.36 2.54
CA ARG A 21 -11.23 -5.02 1.58
C ARG A 21 -10.03 -5.92 1.86
N PRO A 22 -9.47 -6.61 0.85
CA PRO A 22 -8.25 -7.36 1.06
C PRO A 22 -7.11 -6.40 1.40
N ASP A 23 -6.38 -6.71 2.46
CA ASP A 23 -5.16 -6.02 2.84
C ASP A 23 -4.12 -6.10 1.70
N LEU A 24 -3.67 -4.93 1.22
CA LEU A 24 -2.70 -4.86 0.14
C LEU A 24 -1.27 -5.18 0.60
N THR A 25 -0.53 -5.89 -0.24
CA THR A 25 0.86 -6.30 0.04
C THR A 25 1.88 -5.23 -0.39
N THR A 26 3.15 -5.42 -0.02
CA THR A 26 4.23 -4.47 -0.35
C THR A 26 4.30 -4.21 -1.86
N GLY A 27 4.37 -2.92 -2.24
CA GLY A 27 4.43 -2.45 -3.62
C GLY A 27 3.07 -2.31 -4.32
N ALA A 28 1.98 -2.76 -3.70
CA ALA A 28 0.63 -2.52 -4.20
C ALA A 28 0.27 -1.03 -4.13
N GLU A 29 -0.59 -0.58 -5.04
CA GLU A 29 -1.05 0.82 -5.10
C GLU A 29 -2.06 1.09 -3.97
N CYS A 30 -1.88 2.21 -3.26
CA CYS A 30 -2.71 2.55 -2.11
C CYS A 30 -3.01 4.06 -2.06
N SER A 31 -4.06 4.43 -1.33
CA SER A 31 -4.36 5.83 -1.04
C SER A 31 -4.18 6.15 0.46
N LEU A 32 -4.46 5.19 1.33
CA LEU A 32 -4.41 5.32 2.79
C LEU A 32 -3.62 4.17 3.41
N ASN A 33 -3.08 4.39 4.61
CA ASN A 33 -2.39 3.33 5.37
C ASN A 33 -3.30 2.11 5.63
N SER A 34 -4.60 2.34 5.84
CA SER A 34 -5.59 1.28 6.06
C SER A 34 -5.88 0.43 4.83
N ASP A 35 -5.42 0.82 3.64
CA ASP A 35 -5.52 -0.02 2.46
C ASP A 35 -4.44 -1.12 2.47
N CYS A 36 -3.34 -0.90 3.19
CA CYS A 36 -2.22 -1.81 3.25
C CYS A 36 -2.35 -2.78 4.43
N GLY A 37 -1.92 -4.02 4.21
CA GLY A 37 -1.83 -5.00 5.29
C GLY A 37 -0.86 -4.56 6.37
N SER A 38 -1.25 -4.72 7.63
CA SER A 38 -0.39 -4.41 8.77
C SER A 38 0.90 -5.27 8.70
N PRO A 39 2.11 -4.68 8.88
CA PRO A 39 2.41 -3.35 9.43
C PRO A 39 2.82 -2.31 8.35
N LEU A 40 2.29 -2.40 7.14
CA LEU A 40 2.69 -1.52 6.03
C LEU A 40 2.03 -0.14 6.15
N VAL A 41 2.70 0.86 5.58
CA VAL A 41 2.20 2.23 5.42
C VAL A 41 2.08 2.56 3.94
N CYS A 42 1.13 3.43 3.61
CA CYS A 42 0.98 3.95 2.27
C CYS A 42 1.92 5.15 2.09
N GLY A 43 2.97 4.97 1.29
CA GLY A 43 3.94 6.01 0.98
C GLY A 43 4.21 6.08 -0.51
N LEU A 44 4.14 7.28 -1.10
CA LEU A 44 4.32 7.47 -2.54
C LEU A 44 3.36 6.58 -3.35
N GLU A 45 2.09 6.55 -2.92
CA GLU A 45 0.99 5.74 -3.50
C GLU A 45 1.27 4.23 -3.54
N ARG A 46 2.21 3.74 -2.71
CA ARG A 46 2.58 2.33 -2.63
C ARG A 46 2.67 1.84 -1.20
N CYS A 47 2.20 0.61 -0.94
CA CYS A 47 2.35 -0.02 0.36
C CYS A 47 3.83 -0.36 0.61
N ARG A 48 4.39 0.19 1.69
CA ARG A 48 5.81 0.08 2.04
C ARG A 48 5.96 -0.30 3.50
N ARG A 49 7.09 -0.90 3.85
CA ARG A 49 7.45 -1.11 5.25
C ARG A 49 7.78 0.24 5.89
N GLN A 50 7.23 0.52 7.06
CA GLN A 50 7.63 1.70 7.83
C GLN A 50 9.08 1.57 8.30
N CYS A 51 9.81 2.68 8.33
CA CYS A 51 11.18 2.74 8.82
C CYS A 51 11.46 4.04 9.56
N VAL A 52 12.49 4.02 10.40
CA VAL A 52 13.10 5.20 11.03
C VAL A 52 14.47 5.46 10.39
N ASP A 53 15.23 4.41 10.12
CA ASP A 53 16.54 4.47 9.44
C ASP A 53 16.64 3.36 8.38
N SER A 54 17.57 3.49 7.44
CA SER A 54 17.74 2.56 6.30
C SER A 54 18.06 1.13 6.76
N ARG A 55 18.57 0.95 7.98
CA ARG A 55 18.79 -0.38 8.59
C ARG A 55 17.50 -1.16 8.86
N ASP A 56 16.35 -0.47 8.92
CA ASP A 56 15.05 -1.10 9.13
C ASP A 56 14.51 -1.72 7.82
N CYS A 57 15.14 -1.36 6.71
CA CYS A 57 14.82 -1.85 5.38
C CYS A 57 15.68 -3.06 4.99
N GLY A 58 15.26 -3.76 3.93
CA GLY A 58 16.05 -4.85 3.36
C GLY A 58 17.43 -4.36 2.88
N ALA A 59 18.37 -5.29 2.75
CA ALA A 59 19.74 -4.97 2.35
C ALA A 59 19.78 -4.16 1.03
N GLY A 60 20.47 -3.02 1.06
CA GLY A 60 20.59 -2.11 -0.09
C GLY A 60 19.42 -1.16 -0.30
N LEU A 61 18.35 -1.24 0.50
CA LEU A 61 17.20 -0.33 0.44
C LEU A 61 17.37 0.83 1.42
N ARG A 62 16.85 2.00 1.04
CA ARG A 62 16.92 3.21 1.86
C ARG A 62 15.61 3.50 2.58
N CYS A 63 15.69 4.16 3.73
CA CYS A 63 14.51 4.74 4.36
C CYS A 63 14.23 6.11 3.73
N LEU A 64 13.10 6.23 3.02
CA LEU A 64 12.67 7.46 2.37
C LEU A 64 11.76 8.24 3.31
N LEU A 65 11.97 9.55 3.44
CA LEU A 65 11.08 10.43 4.20
C LEU A 65 9.86 10.79 3.35
N VAL A 66 8.68 10.32 3.76
CA VAL A 66 7.41 10.50 3.04
C VAL A 66 6.33 10.92 4.03
N GLY A 67 5.65 12.04 3.76
CA GLY A 67 4.42 12.41 4.49
C GLY A 67 4.57 12.51 6.02
N GLY A 68 5.75 12.86 6.54
CA GLY A 68 6.02 12.98 7.97
C GLY A 68 6.55 11.73 8.67
N GLY A 69 6.76 10.62 7.94
CA GLY A 69 7.39 9.41 8.45
C GLY A 69 8.39 8.80 7.47
N GLY A 70 9.00 7.68 7.84
CA GLY A 70 9.88 6.91 6.96
C GLY A 70 9.16 5.72 6.33
N ALA A 71 9.38 5.52 5.03
CA ALA A 71 8.92 4.36 4.29
C ALA A 71 10.08 3.77 3.47
N CYS A 72 10.26 2.45 3.55
CA CYS A 72 11.33 1.78 2.82
C CYS A 72 11.16 1.95 1.30
N GLN A 73 12.28 2.19 0.64
CA GLN A 73 12.42 2.11 -0.81
C GLN A 73 12.02 0.71 -1.30
N LEU A 74 11.42 0.62 -2.47
CA LEU A 74 11.08 -0.65 -3.11
C LEU A 74 12.26 -1.15 -3.96
N PRO A 75 12.40 -2.48 -4.20
CA PRO A 75 13.51 -3.02 -4.98
C PRO A 75 13.64 -2.43 -6.39
N GLN A 76 12.53 -2.10 -7.04
CA GLN A 76 12.52 -1.48 -8.38
C GLN A 76 12.94 0.00 -8.39
N GLU A 77 13.12 0.62 -7.23
CA GLU A 77 13.48 2.05 -7.12
C GLU A 77 14.99 2.27 -6.93
N VAL A 78 15.75 1.19 -6.72
CA VAL A 78 17.21 1.30 -6.46
C VAL A 78 17.99 1.83 -7.65
N ALA A 79 17.44 1.67 -8.86
CA ALA A 79 18.07 2.04 -10.12
C ALA A 79 17.10 2.77 -11.05
N CYS A 80 17.59 3.80 -11.73
CA CYS A 80 16.87 4.49 -12.80
C CYS A 80 17.84 5.17 -13.79
N SER A 81 17.37 5.34 -15.02
CA SER A 81 17.97 6.22 -16.03
C SER A 81 17.09 7.45 -16.29
N LEU A 82 15.78 7.31 -16.12
CA LEU A 82 14.80 8.37 -16.37
C LEU A 82 13.84 8.50 -15.19
N THR A 83 13.36 9.72 -14.92
CA THR A 83 12.35 9.97 -13.86
C THR A 83 11.05 9.20 -14.10
N SER A 84 10.70 8.91 -15.36
CA SER A 84 9.51 8.11 -15.70
C SER A 84 9.56 6.65 -15.23
N GLU A 85 10.74 6.14 -14.90
CA GLU A 85 10.92 4.79 -14.35
C GLU A 85 10.65 4.74 -12.83
N CYS A 86 10.65 5.90 -12.18
CA CYS A 86 10.44 5.99 -10.75
C CYS A 86 8.95 5.98 -10.39
N THR A 87 8.64 5.40 -9.23
CA THR A 87 7.31 5.51 -8.61
C THR A 87 6.91 6.98 -8.48
N ARG A 88 5.61 7.27 -8.63
CA ARG A 88 5.09 8.64 -8.50
C ARG A 88 5.59 9.33 -7.23
N GLY A 89 6.05 10.56 -7.40
CA GLY A 89 6.62 11.39 -6.34
C GLY A 89 8.14 11.26 -6.16
N LEU A 90 8.79 10.29 -6.81
CA LEU A 90 10.25 10.17 -6.86
C LEU A 90 10.81 10.77 -8.15
N VAL A 91 12.08 11.20 -8.09
CA VAL A 91 12.83 11.73 -9.23
C VAL A 91 14.11 10.92 -9.40
N CYS A 92 14.50 10.66 -10.65
CA CYS A 92 15.74 9.95 -10.89
C CYS A 92 16.93 10.86 -10.61
N ARG A 93 17.74 10.51 -9.59
CA ARG A 93 18.91 11.30 -9.20
C ARG A 93 20.10 10.38 -8.91
N PHE A 94 21.20 10.62 -9.61
CA PHE A 94 22.43 9.81 -9.54
C PHE A 94 22.19 8.31 -9.78
N GLY A 95 21.23 7.99 -10.65
CA GLY A 95 20.90 6.61 -11.00
C GLY A 95 20.00 5.88 -10.01
N THR A 96 19.35 6.59 -9.07
CA THR A 96 18.43 6.03 -8.08
C THR A 96 17.16 6.87 -7.98
N CYS A 97 16.02 6.20 -7.76
CA CYS A 97 14.78 6.81 -7.27
C CYS A 97 14.85 6.87 -5.73
#